data_AF-A0A1M3NFD8-F1
#
_entry.id   AF-A0A1M3NFD8-F1
#
_cell.length_a   1.000
_cell.length_b   1.000
_cell.length_c   1.000
_cell.angle_alpha   90.00
_cell.angle_beta   90.00
_cell.angle_gamma   90.00
#
_symmetry.space_group_name_H-M   'P 1'
#
loop_
_entity.id
_entity.type
_entity.pdbx_description
1 polymer ?
#
loop_
_entity_poly.entity_id
_entity_poly.type
_entity_poly.pdbx_seq_one_letter_code
_entity_poly.pdbx_strand_id
1 'polypeptide(L)'
;MPSDAWLRGLPLAVLTVSLIAVPVLVLEPQGMPRMRALEKELKGVEAENAELRRDVARLRTEVKDLRENPAAVERIAREQLGLVRKSEVVFQFERK
;
A
#
# COMPACT_ATOMS: atom_id res chain seq x y z
N MET A 1 -65.45 30.47 -1.41
CA MET A 1 -64.41 29.86 -0.56
C MET A 1 -63.57 28.90 -1.40
N PRO A 2 -62.40 29.31 -1.92
CA PRO A 2 -61.46 28.41 -2.60
C PRO A 2 -60.14 28.36 -1.82
N SER A 3 -60.13 27.78 -0.62
CA SER A 3 -58.91 27.65 0.21
C SER A 3 -58.51 26.19 0.48
N ASP A 4 -59.45 25.26 0.39
CA ASP A 4 -59.22 23.89 0.88
C ASP A 4 -58.53 22.99 -0.14
N ALA A 5 -58.63 23.33 -1.44
CA ALA A 5 -57.96 22.63 -2.51
C ALA A 5 -56.43 22.80 -2.45
N TRP A 6 -55.96 23.98 -2.05
CA TRP A 6 -54.54 24.27 -1.87
C TRP A 6 -53.93 23.51 -0.69
N LEU A 7 -54.64 23.47 0.44
CA LEU A 7 -54.24 22.70 1.63
C LEU A 7 -54.16 21.19 1.36
N ARG A 8 -55.04 20.65 0.52
CA ARG A 8 -55.04 19.22 0.14
C ARG A 8 -53.98 18.86 -0.90
N GLY A 9 -53.60 19.79 -1.78
CA GLY A 9 -52.56 19.58 -2.79
C GLY A 9 -51.14 19.65 -2.24
N LEU A 10 -50.94 20.36 -1.12
CA LEU A 10 -49.63 20.55 -0.48
C LEU A 10 -48.90 19.25 -0.10
N PRO A 11 -49.53 18.25 0.57
CA PRO A 11 -48.85 16.99 0.88
C PRO A 11 -48.46 16.21 -0.38
N LEU A 12 -49.27 16.28 -1.44
CA LEU A 12 -49.00 15.63 -2.72
C LEU A 12 -47.82 16.30 -3.44
N ALA A 13 -47.76 17.62 -3.43
CA ALA A 13 -46.65 18.38 -3.96
C ALA A 13 -45.34 18.07 -3.20
N VAL A 14 -45.38 18.04 -1.86
CA VAL A 14 -44.23 17.66 -1.02
C VAL A 14 -43.77 16.24 -1.33
N LEU A 15 -44.69 15.28 -1.48
CA LEU A 15 -44.38 13.91 -1.86
C LEU A 15 -43.69 13.84 -3.23
N THR A 16 -44.22 14.55 -4.24
CA THR A 16 -43.62 14.55 -5.58
C THR A 16 -42.24 15.17 -5.59
N VAL A 17 -42.02 16.26 -4.86
CA VAL A 17 -40.71 16.89 -4.73
C VAL A 17 -39.75 15.98 -3.97
N SER A 18 -40.20 15.34 -2.90
CA SER A 18 -39.37 14.43 -2.09
C SER A 18 -38.98 13.17 -2.87
N LEU A 19 -39.88 12.63 -3.70
CA LEU A 19 -39.62 11.47 -4.55
C LEU A 19 -38.50 11.74 -5.58
N ILE A 20 -38.31 12.99 -5.99
CA ILE A 20 -37.26 13.40 -6.93
C ILE A 20 -36.00 13.87 -6.19
N ALA A 21 -36.15 14.69 -5.15
CA ALA A 21 -35.03 15.29 -4.43
C ALA A 21 -34.20 14.25 -3.68
N VAL A 22 -34.82 13.25 -3.06
CA VAL A 22 -34.10 12.24 -2.27
C VAL A 22 -33.17 11.38 -3.14
N PRO A 23 -33.61 10.80 -4.27
CA PRO A 23 -32.71 10.08 -5.17
C PRO A 23 -31.59 10.96 -5.74
N VAL A 24 -31.88 12.22 -6.08
CA VAL A 24 -30.88 13.15 -6.62
C VAL A 24 -29.78 13.44 -5.59
N LEU A 25 -30.15 13.67 -4.33
CA LEU A 25 -29.19 13.90 -3.24
C LEU A 25 -28.39 12.62 -2.89
N VAL A 26 -28.99 11.44 -3.01
CA VAL A 26 -28.30 10.15 -2.75
C VAL A 26 -27.34 9.78 -3.88
N LEU A 27 -27.70 10.11 -5.12
CA LEU A 27 -26.89 9.86 -6.32
C LEU A 27 -25.89 10.99 -6.61
N GLU A 28 -25.92 12.07 -5.84
CA GLU A 28 -24.98 13.17 -5.99
C GLU A 28 -23.54 12.67 -5.79
N PRO A 29 -22.56 13.15 -6.59
CA PRO A 29 -21.16 12.71 -6.53
C PRO A 29 -20.46 12.92 -5.17
N GLN A 30 -21.10 13.64 -4.27
CA GLN A 30 -20.65 13.96 -2.92
C GLN A 30 -21.21 12.99 -1.86
N GLY A 31 -22.10 12.07 -2.23
CA GLY A 31 -22.69 11.04 -1.38
C GLY A 31 -21.99 9.67 -1.43
N MET A 32 -22.78 8.60 -1.22
CA MET A 32 -22.35 7.20 -1.07
C MET A 32 -21.29 6.69 -2.08
N PRO A 33 -21.35 7.03 -3.39
CA PRO A 33 -20.37 6.54 -4.35
C PRO A 33 -18.94 6.99 -4.04
N ARG A 34 -18.76 8.23 -3.55
CA ARG A 34 -17.44 8.77 -3.19
C ARG A 34 -16.87 8.12 -1.94
N MET A 35 -17.73 7.84 -0.95
CA MET A 35 -17.33 7.10 0.25
C MET A 35 -16.82 5.70 -0.12
N ARG A 36 -17.54 4.98 -1.00
CA ARG A 36 -17.13 3.65 -1.46
C ARG A 36 -15.82 3.68 -2.26
N ALA A 37 -15.62 4.71 -3.08
CA ALA A 37 -14.36 4.89 -3.81
C ALA A 37 -13.18 5.11 -2.84
N LEU A 38 -13.35 5.99 -1.85
CA LEU A 38 -12.35 6.25 -0.81
C LEU A 38 -12.07 5.01 0.05
N GLU A 39 -13.09 4.24 0.43
CA GLU A 39 -12.90 2.97 1.15
C GLU A 39 -12.11 1.95 0.33
N LYS A 40 -12.36 1.89 -0.99
CA LYS A 40 -11.62 0.99 -1.89
C LYS A 40 -10.16 1.42 -2.03
N GLU A 41 -9.93 2.73 -2.18
CA GLU A 41 -8.58 3.29 -2.25
C GLU A 41 -7.81 3.06 -0.95
N LEU A 42 -8.44 3.31 0.21
CA LEU A 42 -7.86 3.05 1.52
C LEU A 42 -7.47 1.58 1.67
N LYS A 43 -8.38 0.64 1.33
CA LYS A 43 -8.08 -0.80 1.35
C LYS A 43 -6.91 -1.18 0.43
N GLY A 44 -6.80 -0.54 -0.73
CA GLY A 44 -5.68 -0.74 -1.65
C GLY A 44 -4.36 -0.31 -1.04
N VAL A 45 -4.31 0.91 -0.51
CA VAL A 45 -3.11 1.47 0.13
C VAL A 45 -2.72 0.67 1.38
N GLU A 46 -3.67 0.22 2.18
CA GLU A 46 -3.42 -0.62 3.36
C GLU A 46 -2.81 -1.97 2.97
N ALA A 47 -3.30 -2.60 1.90
CA ALA A 47 -2.76 -3.85 1.40
C ALA A 47 -1.31 -3.68 0.91
N GLU A 48 -1.03 -2.63 0.14
CA GLU A 48 0.32 -2.28 -0.32
C GLU A 48 1.26 -2.00 0.87
N ASN A 49 0.79 -1.26 1.87
CA ASN A 49 1.56 -0.97 3.07
C ASN A 49 1.90 -2.26 3.85
N ALA A 50 0.95 -3.19 3.94
CA ALA A 50 1.16 -4.47 4.58
C ALA A 50 2.20 -5.33 3.84
N GLU A 51 2.18 -5.32 2.51
CA GLU A 51 3.18 -6.00 1.67
C GLU A 51 4.58 -5.41 1.88
N LEU A 52 4.71 -4.09 1.76
CA LEU A 52 5.98 -3.37 1.96
C LEU A 52 6.56 -3.63 3.36
N ARG A 53 5.71 -3.70 4.40
CA ARG A 53 6.16 -4.02 5.76
C ARG A 53 6.75 -5.43 5.86
N ARG A 54 6.17 -6.41 5.17
CA ARG A 54 6.71 -7.78 5.12
C ARG A 54 8.04 -7.81 4.38
N ASP A 55 8.16 -7.09 3.28
CA ASP A 55 9.40 -7.01 2.51
C ASP A 55 10.54 -6.36 3.31
N VAL A 56 10.24 -5.26 4.01
CA VAL A 56 11.20 -4.61 4.91
C VAL A 56 11.64 -5.56 6.01
N ALA A 57 10.72 -6.34 6.60
CA ALA A 57 11.07 -7.32 7.61
C ALA A 57 11.99 -8.43 7.04
N ARG A 58 11.66 -8.97 5.87
CA ARG A 58 12.48 -9.99 5.18
C ARG A 58 13.88 -9.47 4.86
N LEU A 59 13.99 -8.30 4.24
CA LEU A 59 15.25 -7.68 3.88
C LEU A 59 16.11 -7.37 5.12
N ARG A 60 15.49 -6.96 6.23
CA ARG A 60 16.23 -6.75 7.49
C ARG A 60 16.81 -8.05 8.03
N THR A 61 16.08 -9.16 7.96
CA THR A 61 16.61 -10.48 8.32
C THR A 61 17.76 -10.87 7.41
N GLU A 62 17.62 -10.73 6.10
CA GLU A 62 18.68 -11.05 5.15
C GLU A 62 19.96 -10.21 5.38
N VAL A 63 19.79 -8.91 5.61
CA VAL A 63 20.91 -8.01 5.97
C VAL A 63 21.53 -8.42 7.29
N LYS A 64 20.75 -8.85 8.27
CA LYS A 64 21.25 -9.33 9.55
C LYS A 64 22.07 -10.61 9.37
N ASP A 65 21.57 -11.58 8.63
CA ASP A 65 22.26 -12.85 8.36
C ASP A 65 23.57 -12.63 7.61
N LEU A 66 23.57 -11.73 6.61
CA LEU A 66 24.79 -11.30 5.90
C LEU A 66 25.78 -10.60 6.83
N ARG A 67 25.29 -9.76 7.75
CA ARG A 67 26.11 -9.04 8.75
C ARG A 67 26.64 -9.91 9.88
N GLU A 68 25.99 -11.04 10.18
CA GLU A 68 26.45 -12.01 11.17
C GLU A 68 27.52 -12.95 10.62
N ASN A 69 27.61 -13.08 9.28
CA ASN A 69 28.66 -13.86 8.62
C ASN A 69 29.62 -13.05 7.71
N PRO A 70 30.11 -11.86 8.15
CA PRO A 70 30.93 -10.99 7.31
C PRO A 70 32.31 -11.60 7.03
N ALA A 71 32.81 -12.45 7.93
CA ALA A 71 34.06 -13.19 7.74
C ALA A 71 33.96 -14.22 6.59
N ALA A 72 32.79 -14.85 6.40
CA ALA A 72 32.57 -15.76 5.29
C ALA A 72 32.46 -15.01 3.95
N VAL A 73 31.77 -13.86 3.93
CA VAL A 73 31.69 -12.98 2.76
C VAL A 73 33.07 -12.42 2.40
N GLU A 74 33.85 -11.96 3.38
CA GLU A 74 35.23 -11.48 3.19
C GLU A 74 36.13 -12.57 2.62
N ARG A 75 36.02 -13.81 3.11
CA ARG A 75 36.80 -14.95 2.62
C ARG A 75 36.49 -15.27 1.15
N ILE A 76 35.20 -15.32 0.78
CA ILE A 76 34.80 -15.60 -0.62
C ILE A 76 35.24 -14.48 -1.55
N ALA A 77 35.07 -13.22 -1.13
CA ALA A 77 35.55 -12.06 -1.90
C ALA A 77 37.07 -12.12 -2.10
N ARG A 78 37.83 -12.53 -1.07
CA ARG A 78 39.29 -12.73 -1.15
C ARG A 78 39.69 -13.84 -2.11
N GLU A 79 39.02 -15.00 -2.05
CA GLU A 79 39.26 -16.13 -2.95
C GLU A 79 38.97 -15.76 -4.42
N GLN A 80 37.90 -15.01 -4.71
CA GLN A 80 37.56 -14.61 -6.08
C GLN A 80 38.42 -13.46 -6.62
N LEU A 81 38.83 -12.52 -5.77
CA LEU A 81 39.61 -11.34 -6.18
C LEU A 81 41.13 -11.54 -6.03
N GLY A 82 41.59 -12.69 -5.54
CA GLY A 82 43.00 -12.96 -5.28
C GLY A 82 43.62 -12.09 -4.19
N LEU A 83 42.79 -11.56 -3.28
CA LEU A 83 43.22 -10.65 -2.21
C LEU A 83 43.66 -11.47 -0.99
N VAL A 84 44.83 -11.16 -0.43
CA VAL A 84 45.36 -11.82 0.78
C VAL A 84 45.50 -10.86 1.96
N ARG A 85 45.29 -11.36 3.17
CA ARG A 85 45.41 -10.55 4.40
C ARG A 85 46.88 -10.24 4.66
N LYS A 86 47.18 -9.11 5.32
CA LYS A 86 48.57 -8.72 5.70
C LYS A 86 49.29 -9.78 6.55
N SER A 87 48.56 -10.68 7.19
CA SER A 87 49.07 -11.76 8.04
C SER A 87 49.23 -13.11 7.32
N GLU A 88 48.94 -13.21 6.02
CA GLU A 88 48.97 -14.46 5.24
C GLU A 88 50.18 -14.48 4.29
N VAL A 89 50.81 -15.66 4.11
CA VAL A 89 51.98 -15.86 3.25
C VAL A 89 51.56 -16.64 2.00
N VAL A 90 51.78 -16.06 0.81
CA VAL A 90 51.44 -16.69 -0.48
C VAL A 90 52.67 -17.39 -1.05
N PHE A 91 52.52 -18.68 -1.34
CA PHE A 91 53.54 -19.46 -2.06
C PHE A 91 53.20 -19.47 -3.56
N GLN A 92 54.04 -18.83 -4.37
CA GLN A 92 53.97 -18.94 -5.83
C GLN A 92 54.92 -20.05 -6.28
N PHE A 93 54.38 -21.06 -6.96
CA PHE A 93 55.17 -22.12 -7.56
C PHE A 93 55.32 -21.83 -9.06
N GLU A 94 56.55 -21.71 -9.55
CA GLU A 94 56.81 -21.66 -10.99
C GLU A 94 56.46 -23.00 -11.63
N ARG A 95 55.60 -22.96 -12.65
CA ARG A 95 55.25 -24.14 -13.44
C ARG A 95 56.36 -24.37 -14.46
N LYS A 96 57.10 -25.48 -14.31
CA LYS A 96 58.03 -25.98 -15.34
C LYS A 96 57.28 -26.42 -16.58
#